data_AF-A0A7J7JN93-F1
#
_entry.id   AF-A0A7J7JN93-F1
#
_cell.length_a   1.000
_cell.length_b   1.000
_cell.length_c   1.000
_cell.angle_alpha   90.00
_cell.angle_beta   90.00
_cell.angle_gamma   90.00
#
_symmetry.space_group_name_H-M   'P 1'
#
loop_
_entity.id
_entity.type
_entity.pdbx_description
1 polymer ?
#
loop_
_entity_poly.entity_id
_entity_poly.type
_entity_poly.pdbx_seq_one_letter_code
_entity_poly.pdbx_strand_id
1 'polypeptide(L)'
;MILSLLEKWQPSMPRMCMEFWTGWFDHWGDKHQTESINKYNENLKFVLQNYGNINFYMFHGGTNFAFMNGANELVNRINTQHPPTYLADVTSYDYDALLTERGDTTPKYHLTVELLSKYKSEVVYLGDCPTRIVTLPAPHQYDDVMLNTGLSMDGVLRSAVSVDIKGNAVTMEMLPVNNGNGQSYGWILYRKTIEKGGKVKVRGQVRDRTLVFLDKKLVTTFDCDTPDFQFELGSAGVLDFLVENMGRANYQTIGQSIIHNQRKGLNNTVTIDDVALSDWSVYSLDFTEDHLNRIKKEKFSRIKKIKASPAIFKGYLKVTSSSSLADTFLDMRGWGKGIVILNGRNLGRYWPVKGPTKTLYVPGVWLSQGDNEFMVFEIEEIPSDRTLKFRKTPVLG
;
A
#
# COMPACT_ATOMS: atom_id res chain seq x y z
N MET A 1 -0.17 -8.62 -36.53
CA MET A 1 1.26 -8.45 -36.16
C MET A 1 1.69 -9.40 -35.04
N ILE A 2 1.02 -9.46 -33.88
CA ILE A 2 1.40 -10.39 -32.78
C ILE A 2 1.14 -11.86 -33.15
N LEU A 3 -0.06 -12.18 -33.64
CA LEU A 3 -0.41 -13.56 -34.02
C LEU A 3 0.51 -14.12 -35.12
N SER A 4 0.87 -13.30 -36.10
CA SER A 4 1.82 -13.68 -37.16
C SER A 4 3.25 -13.89 -36.63
N LEU A 5 3.65 -13.18 -35.57
CA LEU A 5 4.94 -13.42 -34.92
C LEU A 5 4.91 -14.74 -34.13
N LEU A 6 3.84 -15.00 -33.38
CA LEU A 6 3.67 -16.26 -32.66
C LEU A 6 3.68 -17.45 -33.61
N GLU A 7 2.97 -17.37 -34.74
CA GLU A 7 2.97 -18.42 -35.76
C GLU A 7 4.33 -18.59 -36.43
N LYS A 8 5.07 -17.50 -36.67
CA LYS A 8 6.45 -17.60 -37.19
C LYS A 8 7.39 -18.32 -36.21
N TRP A 9 7.22 -18.12 -34.92
CA TRP A 9 8.15 -18.63 -33.89
C TRP A 9 7.73 -20.01 -33.37
N GLN A 10 6.43 -20.29 -33.35
CA GLN A 10 5.84 -21.54 -32.84
C GLN A 10 4.68 -22.01 -33.73
N PRO A 11 4.93 -22.36 -35.01
CA PRO A 11 3.89 -22.57 -36.02
C PRO A 11 2.89 -23.69 -35.71
N SER A 12 3.28 -24.70 -34.94
CA SER A 12 2.45 -25.89 -34.65
C SER A 12 2.00 -25.96 -33.19
N MET A 13 2.24 -24.92 -32.38
CA MET A 13 1.88 -24.93 -30.97
C MET A 13 0.48 -24.33 -30.75
N PRO A 14 -0.25 -24.78 -29.71
CA PRO A 14 -1.49 -24.14 -29.30
C PRO A 14 -1.26 -22.67 -29.00
N ARG A 15 -2.16 -21.81 -29.49
CA ARG A 15 -2.13 -20.38 -29.16
C ARG A 15 -2.77 -20.19 -27.79
N MET A 16 -2.20 -19.30 -26.99
CA MET A 16 -2.77 -18.96 -25.68
C MET A 16 -2.51 -17.49 -25.38
N CYS A 17 -3.55 -16.78 -24.97
CA CYS A 17 -3.42 -15.47 -24.34
C CYS A 17 -3.17 -15.70 -22.85
N MET A 18 -1.90 -15.66 -22.44
CA MET A 18 -1.51 -15.96 -21.05
C MET A 18 -1.95 -14.88 -20.05
N GLU A 19 -2.07 -13.63 -20.49
CA GLU A 19 -2.65 -12.56 -19.68
C GLU A 19 -3.65 -11.81 -20.55
N PHE A 20 -4.92 -12.18 -20.43
CA PHE A 20 -6.00 -11.35 -20.93
C PHE A 20 -6.38 -10.35 -19.83
N TRP A 21 -5.90 -9.12 -19.98
CA TRP A 21 -6.16 -8.06 -19.01
C TRP A 21 -7.64 -7.68 -18.97
N THR A 22 -8.33 -8.08 -17.90
CA THR A 22 -9.78 -7.89 -17.72
C THR A 22 -10.14 -6.45 -17.33
N GLY A 23 -9.17 -5.74 -16.78
CA GLY A 23 -9.20 -4.33 -16.43
C GLY A 23 -7.76 -3.87 -16.18
N TRP A 24 -7.52 -3.02 -15.17
CA TRP A 24 -6.18 -2.54 -14.85
C TRP A 24 -6.06 -2.16 -13.36
N PHE A 25 -4.84 -2.02 -12.87
CA PHE A 25 -4.55 -1.64 -11.49
C PHE A 25 -4.39 -0.12 -11.34
N ASP A 26 -4.50 0.37 -10.09
CA ASP A 26 -4.47 1.78 -9.77
C ASP A 26 -3.17 2.21 -9.05
N HIS A 27 -2.76 3.45 -9.31
CA HIS A 27 -1.72 4.15 -8.55
C HIS A 27 -2.31 5.21 -7.63
N TRP A 28 -1.64 5.51 -6.53
CA TRP A 28 -2.04 6.64 -5.68
C TRP A 28 -1.95 7.97 -6.45
N GLY A 29 -3.04 8.73 -6.50
CA GLY A 29 -3.13 10.03 -7.18
C GLY A 29 -3.72 9.98 -8.59
N ASP A 30 -3.94 8.78 -9.14
CA ASP A 30 -4.63 8.61 -10.43
C ASP A 30 -6.15 8.42 -10.26
N LYS A 31 -6.86 8.24 -11.38
CA LYS A 31 -8.25 7.79 -11.39
C LYS A 31 -8.31 6.26 -11.32
N HIS A 32 -9.40 5.74 -10.74
CA HIS A 32 -9.70 4.31 -10.77
C HIS A 32 -9.86 3.82 -12.21
N GLN A 33 -9.10 2.80 -12.57
CA GLN A 33 -9.08 2.24 -13.91
C GLN A 33 -10.26 1.29 -14.09
N THR A 34 -11.06 1.54 -15.13
CA THR A 34 -12.17 0.68 -15.52
C THR A 34 -12.22 0.53 -17.04
N GLU A 35 -12.72 -0.61 -17.51
CA GLU A 35 -12.99 -0.88 -18.92
C GLU A 35 -14.48 -1.09 -19.14
N SER A 36 -15.02 -0.38 -20.14
CA SER A 36 -16.43 -0.53 -20.50
C SER A 36 -16.76 -1.98 -20.91
N ILE A 37 -17.94 -2.44 -20.53
CA ILE A 37 -18.41 -3.80 -20.83
C ILE A 37 -18.40 -4.12 -22.34
N ASN A 38 -18.65 -3.12 -23.19
CA ASN A 38 -18.63 -3.27 -24.65
C ASN A 38 -17.21 -3.54 -25.15
N LYS A 39 -16.24 -2.76 -24.67
CA LYS A 39 -14.83 -2.95 -25.06
C LYS A 39 -14.30 -4.30 -24.59
N TYR A 40 -14.62 -4.67 -23.35
CA TYR A 40 -14.31 -5.98 -22.80
C TYR A 40 -14.88 -7.13 -23.66
N ASN A 41 -16.16 -7.03 -24.06
CA ASN A 41 -16.84 -8.00 -24.94
C ASN A 41 -16.11 -8.18 -26.29
N GLU A 42 -15.75 -7.06 -26.94
CA GLU A 42 -15.01 -7.08 -28.20
C GLU A 42 -13.65 -7.76 -28.04
N ASN A 43 -12.89 -7.38 -27.01
CA ASN A 43 -11.56 -7.92 -26.75
C ASN A 43 -11.65 -9.43 -26.43
N LEU A 44 -12.60 -9.86 -25.60
CA LEU A 44 -12.78 -11.27 -25.26
C LEU A 44 -13.17 -12.10 -26.47
N LYS A 45 -14.11 -11.64 -27.30
CA LYS A 45 -14.47 -12.31 -28.57
C LYS A 45 -13.26 -12.45 -29.49
N PHE A 46 -12.47 -11.38 -29.63
CA PHE A 46 -11.25 -11.42 -30.41
C PHE A 46 -10.28 -12.49 -29.90
N VAL A 47 -10.05 -12.56 -28.59
CA VAL A 47 -9.15 -13.56 -28.01
C VAL A 47 -9.67 -14.99 -28.21
N LEU A 48 -10.95 -15.23 -27.96
CA LEU A 48 -11.57 -16.55 -28.14
C LEU A 48 -11.51 -17.03 -29.60
N GLN A 49 -11.72 -16.13 -30.57
CA GLN A 49 -11.67 -16.46 -32.00
C GLN A 49 -10.26 -16.71 -32.54
N ASN A 50 -9.24 -16.06 -31.96
CA ASN A 50 -7.89 -16.06 -32.55
C ASN A 50 -6.85 -16.90 -31.78
N TYR A 51 -7.01 -17.06 -30.46
CA TYR A 51 -6.09 -17.81 -29.61
C TYR A 51 -6.69 -19.14 -29.15
N GLY A 52 -8.00 -19.21 -28.88
CA GLY A 52 -8.67 -20.43 -28.42
C GLY A 52 -8.38 -20.80 -26.95
N ASN A 53 -7.23 -20.45 -26.40
CA ASN A 53 -6.90 -20.61 -24.97
C ASN A 53 -6.65 -19.24 -24.32
N ILE A 54 -7.16 -19.06 -23.10
CA ILE A 54 -7.16 -17.76 -22.40
C ILE A 54 -6.93 -17.96 -20.90
N ASN A 55 -6.17 -17.05 -20.31
CA ASN A 55 -6.08 -16.88 -18.86
C ASN A 55 -6.48 -15.44 -18.49
N PHE A 56 -7.48 -15.30 -17.61
CA PHE A 56 -8.04 -14.00 -17.21
C PHE A 56 -7.16 -13.36 -16.14
N TYR A 57 -6.52 -12.25 -16.49
CA TYR A 57 -5.69 -11.46 -15.57
C TYR A 57 -6.39 -10.12 -15.29
N MET A 58 -6.98 -9.86 -14.13
CA MET A 58 -7.29 -10.80 -13.07
C MET A 58 -8.70 -11.36 -13.24
N PHE A 59 -8.88 -12.64 -12.97
CA PHE A 59 -10.21 -13.19 -12.72
C PHE A 59 -10.79 -12.63 -11.42
N HIS A 60 -9.98 -12.64 -10.37
CA HIS A 60 -10.20 -11.99 -9.09
C HIS A 60 -8.86 -11.43 -8.63
N GLY A 61 -8.77 -10.11 -8.44
CA GLY A 61 -7.52 -9.48 -8.03
C GLY A 61 -7.34 -9.41 -6.52
N GLY A 62 -8.37 -9.03 -5.76
CA GLY A 62 -8.35 -9.02 -4.29
C GLY A 62 -7.70 -7.78 -3.70
N THR A 63 -6.81 -7.96 -2.70
CA THR A 63 -6.24 -6.87 -1.90
C THR A 63 -4.73 -7.07 -1.66
N ASN A 64 -3.96 -6.00 -1.85
CA ASN A 64 -2.56 -5.90 -1.45
C ASN A 64 -2.44 -5.60 0.06
N PHE A 65 -2.70 -6.60 0.90
CA PHE A 65 -2.63 -6.42 2.36
C PHE A 65 -1.23 -5.99 2.85
N ALA A 66 -1.19 -5.42 4.05
CA ALA A 66 0.03 -4.95 4.69
C ALA A 66 0.87 -4.01 3.81
N PHE A 67 2.08 -4.42 3.45
CA PHE A 67 3.01 -3.64 2.62
C PHE A 67 3.33 -4.34 1.30
N MET A 68 2.43 -5.23 0.85
CA MET A 68 2.66 -6.10 -0.31
C MET A 68 2.36 -5.43 -1.65
N ASN A 69 1.90 -4.18 -1.65
CA ASN A 69 1.72 -3.41 -2.87
C ASN A 69 3.08 -3.20 -3.58
N GLY A 70 3.04 -3.17 -4.91
CA GLY A 70 4.20 -2.82 -5.71
C GLY A 70 4.21 -1.36 -6.12
N ALA A 71 5.01 -1.08 -7.13
CA ALA A 71 5.10 0.23 -7.76
C ALA A 71 5.60 0.11 -9.20
N ASN A 72 5.43 1.19 -9.98
CA ASN A 72 6.15 1.39 -11.22
C ASN A 72 7.06 2.61 -11.11
N GLU A 73 8.21 2.56 -11.79
CA GLU A 73 9.06 3.74 -11.98
C GLU A 73 9.09 4.01 -13.48
N LEU A 74 8.31 5.00 -13.93
CA LEU A 74 8.11 5.26 -15.35
C LEU A 74 9.10 6.33 -15.81
N VAL A 75 9.98 5.97 -16.76
CA VAL A 75 10.99 6.89 -17.29
C VAL A 75 10.40 8.00 -18.17
N ASN A 76 9.15 7.88 -18.64
CA ASN A 76 8.44 8.92 -19.40
C ASN A 76 6.92 8.70 -19.32
N ARG A 77 6.22 9.35 -18.39
CA ARG A 77 4.78 9.58 -18.60
C ARG A 77 4.62 10.61 -19.70
N ILE A 78 3.71 10.33 -20.63
CA ILE A 78 3.39 11.10 -21.84
C ILE A 78 3.54 12.62 -21.61
N ASN A 79 4.47 13.21 -22.35
CA ASN A 79 4.59 14.65 -22.61
C ASN A 79 5.01 15.60 -21.47
N THR A 80 5.93 15.20 -20.58
CA THR A 80 6.66 16.17 -19.74
C THR A 80 8.15 15.85 -19.64
N GLN A 81 9.00 16.88 -19.68
CA GLN A 81 10.46 16.81 -19.51
C GLN A 81 10.86 16.55 -18.04
N HIS A 82 10.18 15.65 -17.34
CA HIS A 82 10.35 15.41 -15.90
C HIS A 82 11.06 14.08 -15.62
N PRO A 83 11.79 13.98 -14.48
CA PRO A 83 12.46 12.76 -14.04
C PRO A 83 11.48 11.58 -13.92
N PRO A 84 11.98 10.32 -13.87
CA PRO A 84 11.12 9.15 -13.73
C PRO A 84 10.15 9.32 -12.57
N THR A 85 8.85 9.16 -12.84
CA THR A 85 7.81 9.27 -11.81
C THR A 85 7.66 7.91 -11.14
N TYR A 86 7.89 7.87 -9.83
CA TYR A 86 7.60 6.70 -9.01
C TYR A 86 6.12 6.68 -8.64
N LEU A 87 5.46 5.56 -8.94
CA LEU A 87 4.02 5.38 -8.81
C LEU A 87 3.75 4.13 -7.98
N ALA A 88 3.41 4.33 -6.70
CA ALA A 88 3.03 3.23 -5.83
C ALA A 88 1.60 2.75 -6.13
N ASP A 89 1.44 1.43 -6.25
CA ASP A 89 0.14 0.79 -6.42
C ASP A 89 -0.71 0.99 -5.17
N VAL A 90 -2.04 1.09 -5.33
CA VAL A 90 -2.96 1.19 -4.19
C VAL A 90 -3.15 -0.15 -3.47
N THR A 91 -3.77 -0.10 -2.29
CA THR A 91 -4.06 -1.29 -1.48
C THR A 91 -5.11 -2.20 -2.13
N SER A 92 -6.16 -1.62 -2.73
CA SER A 92 -7.13 -2.40 -3.47
C SER A 92 -6.49 -2.97 -4.73
N TYR A 93 -6.70 -4.26 -5.00
CA TYR A 93 -6.36 -4.88 -6.27
C TYR A 93 -7.64 -5.37 -6.95
N ASP A 94 -8.73 -4.61 -6.83
CA ASP A 94 -10.03 -4.88 -7.48
C ASP A 94 -9.87 -5.12 -9.00
N TYR A 95 -9.00 -4.32 -9.63
CA TYR A 95 -8.57 -4.45 -11.02
C TYR A 95 -9.69 -4.22 -12.06
N ASP A 96 -10.92 -3.86 -11.64
CA ASP A 96 -12.13 -3.96 -12.47
C ASP A 96 -12.26 -5.38 -13.09
N ALA A 97 -11.94 -6.37 -12.27
CA ALA A 97 -11.90 -7.78 -12.63
C ALA A 97 -13.29 -8.42 -12.78
N LEU A 98 -13.33 -9.73 -13.02
CA LEU A 98 -14.58 -10.48 -13.09
C LEU A 98 -15.24 -10.62 -11.71
N LEU A 99 -14.43 -10.74 -10.66
CA LEU A 99 -14.88 -10.63 -9.28
C LEU A 99 -14.28 -9.36 -8.65
N THR A 100 -15.09 -8.62 -7.89
CA THR A 100 -14.64 -7.43 -7.16
C THR A 100 -13.55 -7.78 -6.12
N GLU A 101 -12.95 -6.77 -5.49
CA GLU A 101 -11.99 -6.94 -4.38
C GLU A 101 -12.47 -7.92 -3.29
N ARG A 102 -13.78 -7.95 -3.01
CA ARG A 102 -14.36 -8.86 -2.02
C ARG A 102 -14.96 -10.15 -2.59
N GLY A 103 -14.83 -10.38 -3.90
CA GLY A 103 -15.29 -11.60 -4.56
C GLY A 103 -16.73 -11.57 -5.10
N ASP A 104 -17.39 -10.41 -5.14
CA ASP A 104 -18.73 -10.30 -5.74
C ASP A 104 -18.64 -10.43 -7.28
N THR A 105 -19.58 -11.13 -7.90
CA THR A 105 -19.64 -11.26 -9.37
C THR A 105 -20.01 -9.94 -10.03
N THR A 106 -19.33 -9.59 -11.13
CA THR A 106 -19.58 -8.35 -11.88
C THR A 106 -20.38 -8.58 -13.17
N PRO A 107 -20.87 -7.53 -13.85
CA PRO A 107 -21.39 -7.65 -15.21
C PRO A 107 -20.41 -8.32 -16.19
N LYS A 108 -19.09 -8.09 -16.03
CA LYS A 108 -18.06 -8.77 -16.84
C LYS A 108 -18.02 -10.28 -16.59
N TYR A 109 -18.18 -10.73 -15.34
CA TYR A 109 -18.29 -12.16 -15.04
C TYR A 109 -19.45 -12.81 -15.78
N HIS A 110 -20.66 -12.24 -15.68
CA HIS A 110 -21.84 -12.80 -16.31
C HIS A 110 -21.72 -12.83 -17.84
N LEU A 111 -21.22 -11.76 -18.46
CA LEU A 111 -20.94 -11.73 -19.90
C LEU A 111 -19.91 -12.81 -20.29
N THR A 112 -18.86 -12.99 -19.48
CA THR A 112 -17.82 -14.00 -19.74
C THR A 112 -18.41 -15.41 -19.71
N VAL A 113 -19.23 -15.72 -18.71
CA VAL A 113 -19.96 -17.00 -18.63
C VAL A 113 -20.84 -17.21 -19.86
N GLU A 114 -21.58 -16.19 -20.29
CA GLU A 114 -22.45 -16.25 -21.48
C GLU A 114 -21.65 -16.45 -22.78
N LEU A 115 -20.48 -15.82 -22.92
CA LEU A 115 -19.65 -15.99 -24.11
C LEU A 115 -19.03 -17.38 -24.13
N LEU A 116 -18.40 -17.81 -23.03
CA LEU A 116 -17.74 -19.11 -22.97
C LEU A 116 -18.72 -20.26 -23.20
N SER A 117 -19.98 -20.14 -22.77
CA SER A 117 -21.01 -21.16 -23.03
C SER A 117 -21.35 -21.32 -24.52
N LYS A 118 -21.10 -20.30 -25.36
CA LYS A 118 -21.29 -20.37 -26.83
C LYS A 118 -20.11 -21.04 -27.54
N TYR A 119 -18.91 -20.98 -26.96
CA TYR A 119 -17.69 -21.56 -27.54
C TYR A 119 -17.41 -22.99 -27.07
N LYS A 120 -18.12 -23.48 -26.04
CA LYS A 120 -17.95 -24.82 -25.49
C LYS A 120 -19.13 -25.70 -25.88
N SER A 121 -18.88 -26.82 -26.57
CA SER A 121 -19.90 -27.86 -26.80
C SER A 121 -20.19 -28.68 -25.52
N GLU A 122 -19.20 -28.84 -24.64
CA GLU A 122 -19.35 -29.54 -23.35
C GLU A 122 -18.44 -28.94 -22.25
N VAL A 123 -19.01 -28.67 -21.07
CA VAL A 123 -18.22 -28.32 -19.87
C VAL A 123 -17.79 -29.60 -19.18
N VAL A 124 -16.53 -30.01 -19.39
CA VAL A 124 -15.93 -31.09 -18.60
C VAL A 124 -15.43 -30.53 -17.28
N TYR A 125 -16.00 -31.00 -16.17
CA TYR A 125 -15.49 -30.74 -14.83
C TYR A 125 -14.47 -31.82 -14.46
N LEU A 126 -13.30 -31.43 -13.97
CA LEU A 126 -12.27 -32.36 -13.45
C LEU A 126 -12.58 -32.80 -12.00
N GLY A 127 -13.86 -33.06 -11.70
CA GLY A 127 -14.39 -33.35 -10.36
C GLY A 127 -15.86 -32.97 -10.22
N ASP A 128 -16.38 -32.99 -9.00
CA ASP A 128 -17.73 -32.48 -8.71
C ASP A 128 -17.82 -31.01 -9.13
N CYS A 129 -18.79 -30.69 -9.98
CA CYS A 129 -19.14 -29.30 -10.25
C CYS A 129 -19.49 -28.65 -8.89
N PRO A 130 -18.92 -27.50 -8.50
CA PRO A 130 -19.41 -26.77 -7.34
C PRO A 130 -20.87 -26.39 -7.64
N THR A 131 -21.81 -27.14 -7.07
CA THR A 131 -23.26 -27.04 -7.32
C THR A 131 -23.85 -25.75 -6.75
N ARG A 132 -23.04 -24.95 -6.07
CA ARG A 132 -23.45 -23.71 -5.42
C ARG A 132 -22.46 -22.61 -5.75
N ILE A 133 -22.95 -21.58 -6.45
CA ILE A 133 -22.34 -20.25 -6.35
C ILE A 133 -22.40 -19.88 -4.87
N VAL A 134 -21.25 -19.76 -4.23
CA VAL A 134 -21.18 -19.35 -2.82
C VAL A 134 -21.59 -17.89 -2.77
N THR A 135 -22.83 -17.61 -2.38
CA THR A 135 -23.27 -16.25 -2.08
C THR A 135 -22.56 -15.81 -0.81
N LEU A 136 -21.68 -14.83 -0.92
CA LEU A 136 -21.05 -14.20 0.23
C LEU A 136 -22.13 -13.50 1.07
N PRO A 137 -22.00 -13.50 2.41
CA PRO A 137 -22.84 -12.65 3.24
C PRO A 137 -22.76 -11.19 2.76
N ALA A 138 -23.89 -10.49 2.80
CA ALA A 138 -23.93 -9.08 2.46
C ALA A 138 -23.00 -8.29 3.41
N PRO A 139 -22.27 -7.27 2.92
CA PRO A 139 -21.44 -6.45 3.76
C PRO A 139 -22.24 -5.81 4.90
N HIS A 140 -21.63 -5.75 6.08
CA HIS A 140 -22.21 -5.12 7.24
C HIS A 140 -21.69 -3.69 7.39
N GLN A 141 -22.55 -2.79 7.87
CA GLN A 141 -22.15 -1.47 8.33
C GLN A 141 -22.18 -1.52 9.85
N TYR A 142 -20.99 -1.69 10.44
CA TYR A 142 -20.83 -1.69 11.88
C TYR A 142 -20.96 -0.28 12.45
N ASP A 143 -21.14 -0.20 13.78
CA ASP A 143 -21.11 1.06 14.50
C ASP A 143 -19.75 1.75 14.36
N ASP A 144 -19.78 3.08 14.32
CA ASP A 144 -18.59 3.92 14.29
C ASP A 144 -17.69 3.67 15.53
N VAL A 145 -16.38 3.56 15.29
CA VAL A 145 -15.41 3.30 16.35
C VAL A 145 -14.59 4.55 16.61
N MET A 146 -14.81 5.19 17.77
CA MET A 146 -13.94 6.27 18.23
C MET A 146 -12.61 5.71 18.76
N LEU A 147 -11.49 6.17 18.20
CA LEU A 147 -10.16 5.83 18.68
C LEU A 147 -9.81 6.73 19.87
N ASN A 148 -10.05 6.22 21.07
CA ASN A 148 -10.07 6.97 22.32
C ASN A 148 -8.71 7.00 23.05
N THR A 149 -7.81 6.11 22.68
CA THR A 149 -6.44 6.03 23.21
C THR A 149 -5.41 6.18 22.10
N GLY A 150 -4.24 6.70 22.45
CA GLY A 150 -3.18 6.89 21.48
C GLY A 150 -1.79 6.72 22.08
N LEU A 151 -0.84 6.47 21.20
CA LEU A 151 0.57 6.33 21.45
C LEU A 151 1.30 7.36 20.58
N SER A 152 2.06 8.26 21.21
CA SER A 152 2.87 9.24 20.49
C SER A 152 4.01 8.58 19.73
N MET A 153 4.61 9.31 18.79
CA MET A 153 5.80 8.83 18.08
C MET A 153 6.93 8.37 19.02
N ASP A 154 7.14 9.04 20.17
CA ASP A 154 8.14 8.58 21.16
C ASP A 154 7.84 7.17 21.68
N GLY A 155 6.56 6.84 21.88
CA GLY A 155 6.14 5.51 22.29
C GLY A 155 6.33 4.48 21.19
N VAL A 156 6.01 4.85 19.94
CA VAL A 156 6.29 4.01 18.77
C VAL A 156 7.79 3.70 18.68
N LEU A 157 8.65 4.71 18.85
CA LEU A 157 10.10 4.56 18.80
C LEU A 157 10.67 3.73 19.95
N ARG A 158 10.09 3.77 21.15
CA ARG A 158 10.49 2.87 22.25
C ARG A 158 10.18 1.40 21.97
N SER A 159 9.14 1.12 21.18
CA SER A 159 8.78 -0.23 20.77
C SER A 159 9.56 -0.74 19.55
N ALA A 160 10.28 0.15 18.86
CA ALA A 160 11.08 -0.16 17.69
C ALA A 160 12.43 -0.78 18.05
N VAL A 161 12.98 -1.59 17.14
CA VAL A 161 14.41 -1.94 17.21
C VAL A 161 15.19 -0.72 16.74
N SER A 162 16.14 -0.27 17.56
CA SER A 162 17.03 0.85 17.22
C SER A 162 18.47 0.37 17.10
N VAL A 163 19.20 0.98 16.16
CA VAL A 163 20.60 0.67 15.86
C VAL A 163 21.35 1.98 15.64
N ASP A 164 22.50 2.14 16.28
CA ASP A 164 23.41 3.23 15.97
C ASP A 164 24.33 2.84 14.80
N ILE A 165 24.22 3.58 13.70
CA ILE A 165 25.01 3.38 12.49
C ILE A 165 26.18 4.35 12.51
N LYS A 166 27.41 3.83 12.49
CA LYS A 166 28.63 4.65 12.37
C LYS A 166 28.85 5.10 10.93
N GLY A 167 29.23 6.36 10.74
CA GLY A 167 29.43 6.94 9.41
C GLY A 167 28.11 7.31 8.72
N ASN A 168 27.99 7.04 7.42
CA ASN A 168 26.81 7.43 6.63
C ASN A 168 25.56 6.63 7.00
N ALA A 169 24.39 7.22 6.79
CA ALA A 169 23.13 6.50 6.86
C ALA A 169 23.11 5.34 5.86
N VAL A 170 22.45 4.24 6.23
CA VAL A 170 22.29 3.05 5.37
C VAL A 170 20.82 2.81 5.05
N THR A 171 20.55 2.19 3.91
CA THR A 171 19.19 1.84 3.50
C THR A 171 18.59 0.77 4.42
N MET A 172 17.27 0.64 4.43
CA MET A 172 16.56 -0.25 5.35
C MET A 172 16.97 -1.72 5.20
N GLU A 173 17.33 -2.15 3.99
CA GLU A 173 17.81 -3.52 3.72
C GLU A 173 19.18 -3.81 4.33
N MET A 174 19.96 -2.78 4.64
CA MET A 174 21.32 -2.90 5.17
C MET A 174 21.36 -2.78 6.70
N LEU A 175 20.22 -2.61 7.35
CA LEU A 175 20.16 -2.59 8.81
C LEU A 175 20.49 -3.96 9.40
N PRO A 176 21.24 -4.04 10.51
CA PRO A 176 21.50 -5.31 11.20
C PRO A 176 20.30 -5.71 12.08
N VAL A 177 19.11 -5.75 11.50
CA VAL A 177 17.85 -6.18 12.14
C VAL A 177 17.35 -7.47 11.49
N ASN A 178 16.33 -8.11 12.06
CA ASN A 178 15.72 -9.32 11.53
C ASN A 178 16.75 -10.43 11.25
N ASN A 179 17.61 -10.70 12.24
CA ASN A 179 18.72 -11.66 12.17
C ASN A 179 19.71 -11.37 11.02
N GLY A 180 19.93 -10.09 10.71
CA GLY A 180 20.87 -9.63 9.68
C GLY A 180 20.28 -9.54 8.28
N ASN A 181 18.98 -9.81 8.10
CA ASN A 181 18.31 -9.69 6.79
C ASN A 181 17.79 -8.27 6.49
N GLY A 182 18.01 -7.32 7.39
CA GLY A 182 17.52 -5.96 7.22
C GLY A 182 16.02 -5.81 7.40
N GLN A 183 15.56 -4.59 7.23
CA GLN A 183 14.15 -4.24 7.25
C GLN A 183 13.59 -4.29 5.83
N SER A 184 12.58 -5.12 5.61
CA SER A 184 11.97 -5.27 4.28
C SER A 184 10.91 -4.20 3.98
N TYR A 185 10.08 -3.83 4.95
CA TYR A 185 8.87 -3.02 4.72
C TYR A 185 8.63 -2.00 5.84
N GLY A 186 7.63 -1.15 5.65
CA GLY A 186 7.19 -0.15 6.64
C GLY A 186 7.96 1.16 6.54
N TRP A 187 8.25 1.74 7.70
CA TRP A 187 8.97 3.02 7.82
C TRP A 187 10.31 2.83 8.51
N ILE A 188 11.25 3.70 8.19
CA ILE A 188 12.56 3.78 8.84
C ILE A 188 12.76 5.22 9.31
N LEU A 189 13.18 5.42 10.55
CA LEU A 189 13.47 6.74 11.08
C LEU A 189 14.96 6.91 11.30
N TYR A 190 15.54 7.97 10.73
CA TYR A 190 16.93 8.36 10.95
C TYR A 190 16.97 9.59 11.85
N ARG A 191 17.61 9.48 13.01
CA ARG A 191 17.71 10.53 14.01
C ARG A 191 19.13 11.04 14.15
N LYS A 192 19.27 12.37 14.22
CA LYS A 192 20.53 13.05 14.54
C LYS A 192 20.28 14.26 15.43
N THR A 193 21.09 14.43 16.47
CA THR A 193 21.15 15.71 17.21
C THR A 193 22.09 16.66 16.46
N ILE A 194 21.61 17.86 16.17
CA ILE A 194 22.37 18.92 15.51
C ILE A 194 22.61 20.08 16.49
N GLU A 195 23.81 20.65 16.46
CA GLU A 195 24.24 21.70 17.42
C GLU A 195 23.86 23.12 16.97
N LYS A 196 23.50 23.28 15.70
CA LYS A 196 23.07 24.55 15.11
C LYS A 196 22.14 24.29 13.92
N GLY A 197 21.36 25.31 13.57
CA GLY A 197 20.62 25.34 12.31
C GLY A 197 21.55 25.57 11.11
N GLY A 198 20.96 25.67 9.93
CA GLY A 198 21.67 25.90 8.67
C GLY A 198 20.95 25.31 7.48
N LYS A 199 21.58 25.43 6.31
CA LYS A 199 21.04 24.95 5.05
C LYS A 199 21.24 23.45 4.93
N VAL A 200 20.15 22.69 5.02
CA VAL A 200 20.16 21.24 4.83
C VAL A 200 20.09 20.92 3.34
N LYS A 201 20.97 20.04 2.88
CA LYS A 201 20.89 19.43 1.53
C LYS A 201 20.88 17.91 1.68
N VAL A 202 19.89 17.29 1.07
CA VAL A 202 19.79 15.83 0.90
C VAL A 202 20.12 15.56 -0.56
N ARG A 203 21.30 14.98 -0.81
CA ARG A 203 21.80 14.77 -2.18
C ARG A 203 21.40 13.41 -2.72
N GLY A 204 20.73 13.34 -3.85
CA GLY A 204 20.25 12.09 -4.43
C GLY A 204 18.86 11.69 -3.93
N GLN A 205 18.27 10.73 -4.64
CA GLN A 205 16.90 10.28 -4.45
C GLN A 205 16.73 9.52 -3.13
N VAL A 206 15.86 10.02 -2.25
CA VAL A 206 15.41 9.29 -1.05
C VAL A 206 14.17 8.50 -1.41
N ARG A 207 14.15 7.19 -1.12
CA ARG A 207 13.06 6.32 -1.51
C ARG A 207 12.17 5.95 -0.30
N ASP A 208 10.88 6.28 -0.24
CA ASP A 208 10.06 6.94 -1.29
C ASP A 208 9.46 8.27 -0.86
N ARG A 209 8.95 8.38 0.37
CA ARG A 209 8.37 9.61 0.93
C ARG A 209 8.99 9.90 2.27
N THR A 210 9.40 11.15 2.48
CA THR A 210 10.15 11.56 3.66
C THR A 210 9.49 12.73 4.36
N LEU A 211 9.19 12.55 5.64
CA LEU A 211 8.77 13.63 6.53
C LEU A 211 9.97 14.00 7.42
N VAL A 212 10.31 15.28 7.46
CA VAL A 212 11.43 15.78 8.25
C VAL A 212 10.91 16.56 9.44
N PHE A 213 11.40 16.24 10.63
CA PHE A 213 11.02 16.90 11.87
C PHE A 213 12.24 17.51 12.56
N LEU A 214 12.06 18.68 13.17
CA LEU A 214 12.99 19.25 14.15
C LEU A 214 12.26 19.38 15.49
N ASP A 215 12.79 18.74 16.53
CA ASP A 215 12.16 18.69 17.86
C ASP A 215 10.68 18.32 17.81
N LYS A 216 10.37 17.27 17.02
CA LYS A 216 9.02 16.71 16.81
C LYS A 216 8.04 17.61 16.06
N LYS A 217 8.50 18.74 15.50
CA LYS A 217 7.70 19.61 14.64
C LYS A 217 8.03 19.32 13.19
N LEU A 218 7.01 19.09 12.36
CA LEU A 218 7.19 18.89 10.92
C LEU A 218 7.81 20.16 10.31
N VAL A 219 8.96 20.00 9.67
CA VAL A 219 9.65 21.06 8.95
C VAL A 219 9.25 21.04 7.49
N THR A 220 9.26 19.85 6.88
CA THR A 220 9.01 19.69 5.45
C THR A 220 8.71 18.24 5.09
N THR A 221 8.22 18.02 3.88
CA THR A 221 7.93 16.70 3.30
C THR A 221 8.37 16.69 1.84
N PHE A 222 9.00 15.60 1.41
CA PHE A 222 9.42 15.44 0.03
C PHE A 222 9.34 13.98 -0.42
N ASP A 223 9.16 13.78 -1.72
CA ASP A 223 9.03 12.49 -2.38
C ASP A 223 10.23 12.20 -3.29
N CYS A 224 10.42 10.93 -3.64
CA CYS A 224 11.55 10.45 -4.42
C CYS A 224 11.66 11.05 -5.83
N ASP A 225 10.62 11.67 -6.37
CA ASP A 225 10.69 12.36 -7.67
C ASP A 225 11.57 13.63 -7.61
N THR A 226 11.98 14.07 -6.41
CA THR A 226 12.89 15.20 -6.20
C THR A 226 14.33 14.70 -5.96
N PRO A 227 15.23 14.76 -6.96
CA PRO A 227 16.55 14.13 -6.87
C PRO A 227 17.49 14.81 -5.87
N ASP A 228 17.42 16.13 -5.71
CA ASP A 228 18.14 16.85 -4.65
C ASP A 228 17.13 17.71 -3.90
N PHE A 229 17.09 17.59 -2.58
CA PHE A 229 16.16 18.34 -1.74
C PHE A 229 16.91 19.25 -0.77
N GLN A 230 16.43 20.49 -0.61
CA GLN A 230 17.03 21.47 0.27
C GLN A 230 15.97 22.20 1.10
N PHE A 231 16.32 22.51 2.34
CA PHE A 231 15.49 23.28 3.26
C PHE A 231 16.37 23.95 4.33
N GLU A 232 15.82 24.91 5.06
CA GLU A 232 16.53 25.65 6.10
C GLU A 232 16.06 25.21 7.48
N LEU A 233 17.02 25.06 8.41
CA LEU A 233 16.73 24.87 9.83
C LEU A 233 17.14 26.12 10.61
N GLY A 234 16.22 26.65 11.41
CA GLY A 234 16.46 27.89 12.17
C GLY A 234 17.20 27.69 13.50
N SER A 235 17.35 26.46 13.99
CA SER A 235 17.92 26.18 15.31
C SER A 235 18.58 24.81 15.40
N ALA A 236 19.35 24.62 16.48
CA ALA A 236 19.76 23.31 16.97
C ALA A 236 18.56 22.45 17.37
N GLY A 237 18.76 21.14 17.54
CA GLY A 237 17.72 20.23 18.04
C GLY A 237 17.89 18.79 17.60
N VAL A 238 16.84 17.99 17.78
CA VAL A 238 16.75 16.61 17.28
C VAL A 238 16.10 16.62 15.90
N LEU A 239 16.90 16.28 14.90
CA LEU A 239 16.50 16.15 13.50
C LEU A 239 16.11 14.69 13.21
N ASP A 240 14.87 14.48 12.79
CA ASP A 240 14.34 13.17 12.40
C ASP A 240 13.93 13.16 10.93
N PHE A 241 14.38 12.15 10.19
CA PHE A 241 13.86 11.81 8.86
C PHE A 241 13.05 10.52 8.98
N LEU A 242 11.72 10.62 8.89
CA LEU A 242 10.84 9.46 8.78
C LEU A 242 10.63 9.14 7.30
N VAL A 243 11.20 8.04 6.84
CA VAL A 243 11.13 7.61 5.44
C VAL A 243 10.21 6.40 5.31
N GLU A 244 9.22 6.52 4.42
CA GLU A 244 8.31 5.44 4.05
C GLU A 244 8.86 4.66 2.86
N ASN A 245 8.90 3.32 2.95
CA ASN A 245 8.91 2.45 1.78
C ASN A 245 7.47 2.30 1.29
N MET A 246 7.15 2.95 0.17
CA MET A 246 5.81 2.95 -0.41
C MET A 246 5.53 1.74 -1.30
N GLY A 247 6.54 0.89 -1.58
CA GLY A 247 6.46 -0.28 -2.44
C GLY A 247 7.70 -0.40 -3.33
N ARG A 248 8.27 -1.59 -3.52
CA ARG A 248 9.38 -1.73 -4.48
C ARG A 248 8.82 -1.79 -5.90
N ALA A 249 9.46 -1.11 -6.84
CA ALA A 249 9.09 -1.22 -8.24
C ALA A 249 9.13 -2.69 -8.69
N ASN A 250 8.05 -3.14 -9.32
CA ASN A 250 7.81 -4.55 -9.67
C ASN A 250 7.93 -4.83 -11.18
N TYR A 251 8.19 -3.80 -11.97
CA TYR A 251 8.28 -3.87 -13.42
C TYR A 251 9.41 -2.98 -13.92
N GLN A 252 10.09 -3.44 -14.96
CA GLN A 252 11.05 -2.65 -15.73
C GLN A 252 11.04 -3.11 -17.19
N THR A 253 11.38 -2.21 -18.10
CA THR A 253 11.61 -2.58 -19.50
C THR A 253 13.02 -3.15 -19.68
N ILE A 254 13.21 -3.93 -20.75
CA ILE A 254 14.52 -4.54 -21.05
C ILE A 254 15.59 -3.45 -21.16
N GLY A 255 16.73 -3.68 -20.51
CA GLY A 255 17.85 -2.73 -20.49
C GLY A 255 17.82 -1.73 -19.34
N GLN A 256 16.78 -1.73 -18.50
CA GLN A 256 16.73 -0.93 -17.26
C GLN A 256 17.24 -1.72 -16.05
N SER A 257 17.70 -1.00 -15.03
CA SER A 257 18.13 -1.57 -13.74
C SER A 257 17.25 -1.10 -12.57
N ILE A 258 16.02 -0.67 -12.86
CA ILE A 258 15.09 -0.08 -11.88
C ILE A 258 14.90 -1.02 -10.69
N ILE A 259 14.62 -2.30 -10.95
CA ILE A 259 14.32 -3.29 -9.90
C ILE A 259 15.55 -3.52 -9.00
N HIS A 260 16.74 -3.55 -9.57
CA HIS A 260 17.99 -3.72 -8.82
C HIS A 260 18.30 -2.53 -7.89
N ASN A 261 17.76 -1.35 -8.21
CA ASN A 261 18.04 -0.10 -7.51
C ASN A 261 16.95 0.28 -6.49
N GLN A 262 15.94 -0.57 -6.23
CA GLN A 262 14.84 -0.31 -5.29
C GLN A 262 15.24 -0.45 -3.81
N ARG A 263 16.40 0.08 -3.42
CA ARG A 263 16.80 0.23 -2.01
C ARG A 263 16.02 1.39 -1.38
N LYS A 264 15.50 1.17 -0.18
CA LYS A 264 14.53 2.10 0.46
C LYS A 264 15.13 2.74 1.71
N GLY A 265 14.68 3.94 2.06
CA GLY A 265 15.29 4.76 3.11
C GLY A 265 16.28 5.78 2.57
N LEU A 266 17.17 6.27 3.43
CA LEU A 266 18.27 7.16 3.07
C LEU A 266 19.44 6.32 2.52
N ASN A 267 19.90 6.66 1.32
CA ASN A 267 21.11 6.11 0.70
C ASN A 267 22.18 7.19 0.44
N ASN A 268 21.98 8.36 1.03
CA ASN A 268 22.47 9.63 0.51
C ASN A 268 23.19 10.44 1.58
N THR A 269 24.10 11.31 1.16
CA THR A 269 24.73 12.27 2.06
C THR A 269 23.74 13.39 2.39
N VAL A 270 23.44 13.53 3.68
CA VAL A 270 22.75 14.70 4.23
C VAL A 270 23.81 15.65 4.75
N THR A 271 23.75 16.92 4.36
CA THR A 271 24.70 17.95 4.81
C THR A 271 23.97 19.13 5.44
N ILE A 272 24.59 19.79 6.42
CA ILE A 272 24.21 21.12 6.92
C ILE A 272 25.34 22.08 6.62
N ASP A 273 25.06 23.18 5.89
CA ASP A 273 26.08 24.13 5.42
C ASP A 273 27.28 23.43 4.74
N ASP A 274 26.96 22.44 3.90
CA ASP A 274 27.92 21.59 3.18
C ASP A 274 28.83 20.69 4.07
N VAL A 275 28.57 20.62 5.38
CA VAL A 275 29.19 19.64 6.29
C VAL A 275 28.31 18.39 6.38
N ALA A 276 28.87 17.22 6.07
CA ALA A 276 28.16 15.95 6.09
C ALA A 276 27.76 15.51 7.51
N LEU A 277 26.53 15.02 7.65
CA LEU A 277 26.04 14.37 8.85
C LEU A 277 26.34 12.87 8.82
N SER A 278 27.02 12.40 9.85
CA SER A 278 27.31 10.98 10.09
C SER A 278 26.69 10.51 11.41
N ASP A 279 26.88 9.24 11.77
CA ASP A 279 26.60 8.67 13.09
C ASP A 279 25.14 8.85 13.51
N TRP A 280 24.27 8.08 12.87
CA TRP A 280 22.82 8.17 12.96
C TRP A 280 22.27 7.12 13.92
N SER A 281 21.28 7.49 14.73
CA SER A 281 20.44 6.51 15.43
C SER A 281 19.25 6.17 14.54
N VAL A 282 19.13 4.90 14.15
CA VAL A 282 18.15 4.45 13.15
C VAL A 282 17.14 3.51 13.79
N TYR A 283 15.86 3.71 13.53
CA TYR A 283 14.75 2.94 14.10
C TYR A 283 13.97 2.21 13.01
N SER A 284 13.84 0.90 13.15
CA SER A 284 13.05 0.05 12.24
C SER A 284 11.58 0.01 12.66
N LEU A 285 10.69 0.50 11.80
CA LEU A 285 9.23 0.50 11.99
C LEU A 285 8.56 -0.42 10.96
N ASP A 286 8.78 -1.72 11.09
CA ASP A 286 8.35 -2.74 10.12
C ASP A 286 6.92 -3.27 10.31
N PHE A 287 6.27 -2.92 11.42
CA PHE A 287 4.96 -3.43 11.86
C PHE A 287 4.77 -4.95 11.69
N THR A 288 5.85 -5.72 11.89
CA THR A 288 5.78 -7.19 12.03
C THR A 288 4.98 -7.58 13.27
N GLU A 289 4.57 -8.84 13.38
CA GLU A 289 3.85 -9.33 14.57
C GLU A 289 4.63 -9.05 15.86
N ASP A 290 5.94 -9.29 15.88
CA ASP A 290 6.79 -9.00 17.03
C ASP A 290 6.84 -7.52 17.38
N HIS A 291 6.91 -6.65 16.36
CA HIS A 291 6.87 -5.22 16.58
C HIS A 291 5.50 -4.76 17.09
N LEU A 292 4.40 -5.25 16.52
CA LEU A 292 3.05 -4.99 17.00
C LEU A 292 2.86 -5.47 18.45
N ASN A 293 3.44 -6.62 18.82
CA ASN A 293 3.43 -7.12 20.19
C ASN A 293 4.20 -6.23 21.16
N ARG A 294 5.30 -5.59 20.72
CA ARG A 294 5.99 -4.56 21.51
C ARG A 294 5.18 -3.27 21.62
N ILE A 295 4.56 -2.81 20.52
CA ILE A 295 3.66 -1.65 20.52
C ILE A 295 2.52 -1.86 21.53
N LYS A 296 1.89 -3.04 21.55
CA LYS A 296 0.79 -3.36 22.47
C LYS A 296 1.18 -3.29 23.95
N LYS A 297 2.47 -3.46 24.27
CA LYS A 297 3.01 -3.34 25.64
C LYS A 297 3.29 -1.90 26.05
N GLU A 298 3.33 -0.96 25.09
CA GLU A 298 3.49 0.46 25.41
C GLU A 298 2.24 1.02 26.10
N LYS A 299 2.45 2.11 26.85
CA LYS A 299 1.38 2.79 27.56
C LYS A 299 0.58 3.68 26.61
N PHE A 300 -0.53 3.15 26.10
CA PHE A 300 -1.55 3.95 25.42
C PHE A 300 -2.24 4.89 26.43
N SER A 301 -2.33 6.16 26.07
CA SER A 301 -2.91 7.20 26.92
C SER A 301 -4.24 7.67 26.36
N ARG A 302 -5.19 8.05 27.23
CA ARG A 302 -6.45 8.65 26.79
C ARG A 302 -6.17 9.96 26.05
N ILE A 303 -6.74 10.09 24.86
CA ILE A 303 -6.52 11.26 24.02
C ILE A 303 -7.32 12.43 24.57
N LYS A 304 -6.65 13.34 25.30
CA LYS A 304 -7.22 14.63 25.69
C LYS A 304 -6.99 15.68 24.61
N LYS A 305 -5.78 15.69 24.03
CA LYS A 305 -5.35 16.48 22.86
C LYS A 305 -4.19 15.72 22.19
N ILE A 306 -4.41 15.04 21.07
CA ILE A 306 -3.30 14.71 20.16
C ILE A 306 -3.28 15.85 19.14
N LYS A 307 -2.18 16.59 19.11
CA LYS A 307 -2.03 17.79 18.26
C LYS A 307 -1.10 17.57 17.07
N ALA A 308 -0.42 16.43 16.98
CA ALA A 308 0.56 16.18 15.94
C ALA A 308 0.64 14.70 15.62
N SER A 309 0.70 14.40 14.33
CA SER A 309 1.19 13.17 13.71
C SER A 309 2.73 13.20 13.66
N PRO A 310 3.41 12.04 13.55
CA PRO A 310 2.86 10.69 13.50
C PRO A 310 2.43 10.15 14.86
N ALA A 311 1.41 9.30 14.89
CA ALA A 311 0.94 8.63 16.11
C ALA A 311 0.14 7.36 15.79
N ILE A 312 0.03 6.47 16.78
CA ILE A 312 -0.91 5.34 16.73
C ILE A 312 -2.15 5.68 17.55
N PHE A 313 -3.33 5.48 16.95
CA PHE A 313 -4.64 5.62 17.58
C PHE A 313 -5.25 4.24 17.76
N LYS A 314 -5.93 4.00 18.88
CA LYS A 314 -6.52 2.71 19.21
C LYS A 314 -7.95 2.82 19.73
N GLY A 315 -8.81 1.91 19.28
CA GLY A 315 -10.19 1.73 19.70
C GLY A 315 -10.68 0.31 19.45
N TYR A 316 -11.91 0.02 19.85
CA TYR A 316 -12.48 -1.33 19.77
C TYR A 316 -13.87 -1.29 19.14
N LEU A 317 -14.09 -2.18 18.16
CA LEU A 317 -15.42 -2.50 17.66
C LEU A 317 -16.00 -3.65 18.47
N LYS A 318 -17.18 -3.45 19.08
CA LYS A 318 -17.91 -4.54 19.73
C LYS A 318 -18.85 -5.22 18.75
N VAL A 319 -18.60 -6.50 18.46
CA VAL A 319 -19.52 -7.35 17.68
C VAL A 319 -20.30 -8.22 18.66
N THR A 320 -21.60 -7.96 18.82
CA THR A 320 -22.43 -8.61 19.84
C THR A 320 -22.92 -10.01 19.43
N SER A 321 -23.12 -10.24 18.12
CA SER A 321 -23.60 -11.52 17.58
C SER A 321 -22.68 -12.06 16.50
N SER A 322 -22.36 -13.35 16.56
CA SER A 322 -21.62 -14.05 15.48
C SER A 322 -22.35 -13.99 14.14
N SER A 323 -23.68 -13.88 14.12
CA SER A 323 -24.47 -13.71 12.89
C SER A 323 -24.25 -12.37 12.20
N SER A 324 -23.64 -11.39 12.88
CA SER A 324 -23.28 -10.09 12.31
C SER A 324 -21.85 -10.03 11.78
N LEU A 325 -21.07 -11.12 11.88
CA LEU A 325 -19.74 -11.20 11.28
C LEU A 325 -19.87 -11.29 9.76
N ALA A 326 -19.47 -10.22 9.09
CA ALA A 326 -19.46 -10.12 7.65
C ALA A 326 -18.40 -9.10 7.23
N ASP A 327 -18.10 -9.10 5.94
CA ASP A 327 -17.22 -8.11 5.35
C ASP A 327 -17.72 -6.68 5.59
N THR A 328 -16.80 -5.73 5.62
CA THR A 328 -17.12 -4.31 5.68
C THR A 328 -16.01 -3.51 5.01
N PHE A 329 -16.20 -2.21 4.92
CA PHE A 329 -15.22 -1.28 4.37
C PHE A 329 -15.00 -0.13 5.35
N LEU A 330 -13.74 0.13 5.69
CA LEU A 330 -13.36 1.29 6.48
C LEU A 330 -13.27 2.51 5.58
N ASP A 331 -14.08 3.53 5.87
CA ASP A 331 -14.01 4.84 5.21
C ASP A 331 -12.91 5.67 5.85
N MET A 332 -11.85 5.89 5.07
CA MET A 332 -10.68 6.61 5.55
C MET A 332 -10.76 8.11 5.23
N ARG A 333 -11.83 8.61 4.60
CA ARG A 333 -11.97 10.05 4.30
C ARG A 333 -11.91 10.89 5.58
N GLY A 334 -11.14 11.98 5.54
CA GLY A 334 -10.84 12.81 6.70
C GLY A 334 -9.57 12.41 7.45
N TRP A 335 -9.04 11.21 7.20
CA TRP A 335 -7.68 10.82 7.58
C TRP A 335 -6.68 11.26 6.51
N GLY A 336 -5.42 11.43 6.91
CA GLY A 336 -4.32 11.82 6.02
C GLY A 336 -3.73 10.62 5.28
N LYS A 337 -2.73 9.98 5.89
CA LYS A 337 -2.01 8.84 5.30
C LYS A 337 -1.49 7.90 6.39
N GLY A 338 -1.58 6.60 6.15
CA GLY A 338 -1.14 5.63 7.15
C GLY A 338 -1.45 4.18 6.83
N ILE A 339 -1.47 3.36 7.88
CA ILE A 339 -1.98 1.97 7.86
C ILE A 339 -3.04 1.75 8.94
N VAL A 340 -3.89 0.75 8.72
CA VAL A 340 -4.82 0.23 9.74
C VAL A 340 -4.46 -1.21 10.08
N ILE A 341 -4.45 -1.53 11.37
CA ILE A 341 -4.21 -2.86 11.91
C ILE A 341 -5.48 -3.32 12.64
N LEU A 342 -6.04 -4.45 12.22
CA LEU A 342 -7.19 -5.10 12.83
C LEU A 342 -6.74 -6.37 13.54
N ASN A 343 -6.92 -6.48 14.86
CA ASN A 343 -6.59 -7.68 15.62
C ASN A 343 -5.14 -8.18 15.37
N GLY A 344 -4.20 -7.24 15.19
CA GLY A 344 -2.80 -7.55 14.85
C GLY A 344 -2.51 -7.83 13.37
N ARG A 345 -3.51 -7.80 12.49
CA ARG A 345 -3.37 -7.97 11.03
C ARG A 345 -3.39 -6.62 10.33
N ASN A 346 -2.38 -6.34 9.52
CA ASN A 346 -2.26 -5.08 8.79
C ASN A 346 -3.16 -5.10 7.53
N LEU A 347 -4.22 -4.29 7.52
CA LEU A 347 -5.17 -4.14 6.42
C LEU A 347 -4.54 -3.48 5.18
N GLY A 348 -3.40 -2.82 5.35
CA GLY A 348 -2.71 -2.10 4.29
C GLY A 348 -2.81 -0.60 4.43
N ARG A 349 -2.41 0.10 3.36
CA ARG A 349 -2.20 1.55 3.35
C ARG A 349 -3.47 2.31 2.98
N TYR A 350 -3.67 3.47 3.58
CA TYR A 350 -4.69 4.42 3.12
C TYR A 350 -4.05 5.76 2.75
N TRP A 351 -4.60 6.42 1.72
CA TRP A 351 -4.25 7.81 1.41
C TRP A 351 -5.43 8.62 0.83
N PRO A 352 -6.39 9.03 1.68
CA PRO A 352 -7.47 9.98 1.50
C PRO A 352 -7.39 10.93 0.35
N VAL A 353 -6.34 11.73 0.49
CA VAL A 353 -6.16 12.97 -0.21
C VAL A 353 -5.69 12.69 -1.63
N LYS A 354 -4.87 11.64 -1.82
CA LYS A 354 -4.41 11.20 -3.14
C LYS A 354 -5.46 10.36 -3.87
N GLY A 355 -6.10 9.38 -3.21
CA GLY A 355 -6.97 8.42 -3.90
C GLY A 355 -6.25 7.57 -4.95
N PRO A 356 -6.96 6.89 -5.86
CA PRO A 356 -8.39 6.99 -6.06
C PRO A 356 -9.18 6.30 -4.93
N THR A 357 -8.67 5.20 -4.38
CA THR A 357 -9.34 4.48 -3.30
C THR A 357 -9.37 5.30 -2.00
N LYS A 358 -10.54 5.30 -1.35
CA LYS A 358 -10.81 5.99 -0.07
C LYS A 358 -11.25 5.03 1.03
N THR A 359 -11.37 3.75 0.72
CA THR A 359 -11.79 2.71 1.66
C THR A 359 -10.80 1.56 1.72
N LEU A 360 -10.67 0.94 2.89
CA LEU A 360 -9.97 -0.34 3.07
C LEU A 360 -10.98 -1.48 3.22
N TYR A 361 -10.78 -2.57 2.49
CA TYR A 361 -11.55 -3.80 2.67
C TYR A 361 -11.21 -4.46 4.02
N VAL A 362 -12.23 -4.86 4.76
CA VAL A 362 -12.12 -5.62 6.00
C VAL A 362 -12.79 -6.97 5.80
N PRO A 363 -12.01 -8.06 5.69
CA PRO A 363 -12.57 -9.40 5.62
C PRO A 363 -13.33 -9.73 6.92
N GLY A 364 -14.57 -10.20 6.81
CA GLY A 364 -15.38 -10.58 7.97
C GLY A 364 -14.74 -11.68 8.81
N VAL A 365 -13.92 -12.53 8.18
CA VAL A 365 -13.14 -13.59 8.82
C VAL A 365 -11.99 -13.07 9.71
N TRP A 366 -11.64 -11.79 9.63
CA TRP A 366 -10.66 -11.16 10.52
C TRP A 366 -11.31 -10.50 11.74
N LEU A 367 -12.64 -10.47 11.77
CA LEU A 367 -13.43 -10.08 12.92
C LEU A 367 -13.79 -11.30 13.76
N SER A 368 -14.03 -11.08 15.04
CA SER A 368 -14.53 -12.06 16.00
C SER A 368 -15.70 -11.50 16.79
N GLN A 369 -16.58 -12.36 17.31
CA GLN A 369 -17.55 -11.95 18.31
C GLN A 369 -16.82 -11.40 19.55
N GLY A 370 -17.30 -10.29 20.10
CA GLY A 370 -16.63 -9.58 21.18
C GLY A 370 -15.90 -8.32 20.71
N ASP A 371 -14.80 -7.98 21.38
CA ASP A 371 -14.03 -6.77 21.08
C ASP A 371 -13.01 -7.03 19.97
N ASN A 372 -13.02 -6.17 18.94
CA ASN A 372 -12.06 -6.20 17.84
C ASN A 372 -11.20 -4.94 17.92
N GLU A 373 -9.90 -5.12 18.10
CA GLU A 373 -8.94 -4.02 18.24
C GLU A 373 -8.62 -3.42 16.87
N PHE A 374 -8.85 -2.11 16.72
CA PHE A 374 -8.34 -1.32 15.61
C PHE A 374 -7.22 -0.42 16.10
N MET A 375 -6.08 -0.47 15.41
CA MET A 375 -5.00 0.50 15.53
C MET A 375 -4.78 1.22 14.20
N VAL A 376 -4.65 2.54 14.23
CA VAL A 376 -4.36 3.38 13.06
C VAL A 376 -3.04 4.09 13.28
N PHE A 377 -2.05 3.82 12.45
CA PHE A 377 -0.81 4.60 12.41
C PHE A 377 -0.97 5.70 11.36
N GLU A 378 -1.21 6.94 11.81
CA GLU A 378 -1.43 8.13 10.97
C GLU A 378 -0.19 9.02 10.99
N ILE A 379 0.29 9.43 9.81
CA ILE A 379 1.54 10.18 9.66
C ILE A 379 1.36 11.61 9.14
N GLU A 380 0.17 11.99 8.66
CA GLU A 380 -0.13 13.30 8.09
C GLU A 380 -1.23 14.03 8.88
N GLU A 381 -2.50 13.70 8.66
CA GLU A 381 -3.65 14.46 9.16
C GLU A 381 -4.55 13.58 10.05
N ILE A 382 -4.90 14.10 11.22
CA ILE A 382 -5.71 13.38 12.21
C ILE A 382 -7.10 14.04 12.23
N PRO A 383 -8.19 13.32 11.90
CA PRO A 383 -9.53 13.89 11.97
C PRO A 383 -9.89 14.24 13.42
N SER A 384 -10.65 15.32 13.61
CA SER A 384 -10.97 15.83 14.95
C SER A 384 -11.74 14.85 15.82
N ASP A 385 -12.61 14.04 15.20
CA ASP A 385 -13.41 13.01 15.87
C ASP A 385 -12.63 11.71 16.14
N ARG A 386 -11.57 11.43 15.35
CA ARG A 386 -10.77 10.18 15.39
C ARG A 386 -11.66 8.94 15.27
N THR A 387 -12.65 9.02 14.41
CA THR A 387 -13.64 7.97 14.25
C THR A 387 -13.34 7.14 13.00
N LEU A 388 -13.32 5.82 13.16
CA LEU A 388 -13.41 4.88 12.05
C LEU A 388 -14.88 4.68 11.70
N LYS A 389 -15.20 4.90 10.43
CA LYS A 389 -16.56 4.76 9.90
C LYS A 389 -16.61 3.53 9.00
N PHE A 390 -17.65 2.73 9.16
CA PHE A 390 -17.83 1.49 8.41
C PHE A 390 -18.88 1.68 7.32
N ARG A 391 -18.71 0.97 6.20
CA ARG A 391 -19.60 1.04 5.04
C ARG A 391 -19.88 -0.34 4.47
N LYS A 392 -21.00 -0.45 3.78
CA LYS A 392 -21.37 -1.66 3.01
C LYS A 392 -20.73 -1.70 1.62
N THR A 393 -20.29 -0.57 1.09
CA THR A 393 -19.74 -0.45 -0.26
C THR A 393 -18.38 0.23 -0.24
N PRO A 394 -17.44 -0.20 -1.10
CA PRO A 394 -16.16 0.48 -1.23
C PRO A 394 -16.33 1.84 -1.94
N VAL A 395 -15.29 2.66 -1.85
CA VAL A 395 -15.10 3.88 -2.64
C VAL A 395 -13.72 3.78 -3.29
N LEU A 396 -13.67 3.24 -4.51
CA LEU A 396 -12.42 2.97 -5.22
C LEU A 396 -11.98 4.11 -6.14
N GLY A 397 -12.88 5.00 -6.56
CA GLY A 397 -12.60 6.19 -7.36
C GLY A 397 -13.85 6.91 -7.83
#